data_AF-A0A6V7VA90-F1
#
_entry.id   AF-A0A6V7VA90-F1
#
_cell.length_a   1.000
_cell.length_b   1.000
_cell.length_c   1.000
_cell.angle_alpha   90.00
_cell.angle_beta   90.00
_cell.angle_gamma   90.00
#
_symmetry.space_group_name_H-M   'P 1'
#
loop_
_entity.id
_entity.type
_entity.pdbx_description
1 polymer ?
#
loop_
_entity_poly.entity_id
_entity_poly.type
_entity_poly.pdbx_seq_one_letter_code
_entity_poly.pdbx_strand_id
1 'polypeptide(L)'
;MQSFHLKRLFYLYIIMFLKVLAKAKNKTKLAFQAVTNCGATSGRDHITKKLKKLMELDTVGLCYGGLCSSECYTQNMENHMFYLALENNICHNYVTEKFWNSLRSLTVPVVFSRSVFEGMDVPSNAFIALDDFKSVNELVAHLKALQNDTEKYLE
;
A
#
# COMPACT_ATOMS: atom_id res chain seq x y z
N MET A 1 -37.61 -1.46 -17.97
CA MET A 1 -36.18 -1.36 -18.34
C MET A 1 -35.24 -1.08 -17.15
N GLN A 2 -35.59 -0.22 -16.17
CA GLN A 2 -34.74 0.05 -14.99
C GLN A 2 -34.39 -1.17 -14.12
N SER A 3 -35.34 -2.10 -13.90
CA SER A 3 -35.11 -3.31 -13.08
C SER A 3 -34.02 -4.23 -13.62
N PHE A 4 -33.94 -4.39 -14.95
CA PHE A 4 -32.91 -5.23 -15.58
C PHE A 4 -31.52 -4.58 -15.49
N HIS A 5 -31.46 -3.24 -15.63
CA HIS A 5 -30.20 -2.50 -15.52
C HIS A 5 -29.63 -2.55 -14.10
N LEU A 6 -30.49 -2.42 -13.08
CA LEU A 6 -30.08 -2.48 -11.68
C LEU A 6 -29.56 -3.88 -11.29
N LYS A 7 -30.24 -4.95 -11.75
CA LYS A 7 -29.77 -6.33 -11.57
C LYS A 7 -28.39 -6.56 -12.22
N ARG A 8 -28.17 -6.00 -13.42
CA ARG A 8 -26.87 -6.09 -14.10
C ARG A 8 -25.76 -5.35 -13.34
N LEU A 9 -26.04 -4.16 -12.82
CA LEU A 9 -25.07 -3.39 -12.02
C LEU A 9 -24.73 -4.13 -10.71
N PHE A 10 -25.72 -4.67 -10.01
CA PHE A 10 -25.52 -5.45 -8.79
C PHE A 10 -24.67 -6.71 -9.06
N TYR A 11 -24.95 -7.41 -10.16
CA TYR A 11 -24.16 -8.58 -10.56
C TYR A 11 -22.70 -8.23 -10.88
N LEU A 12 -22.46 -7.14 -11.60
CA LEU A 12 -21.11 -6.65 -11.88
C LEU A 12 -20.37 -6.26 -10.60
N TYR A 13 -21.06 -5.61 -9.66
CA TYR A 13 -20.51 -5.28 -8.35
C TYR A 13 -20.10 -6.54 -7.58
N ILE A 14 -20.94 -7.57 -7.53
CA ILE A 14 -20.60 -8.85 -6.89
C ILE A 14 -19.36 -9.47 -7.54
N ILE A 15 -19.28 -9.53 -8.87
CA ILE A 15 -18.10 -10.07 -9.56
C ILE A 15 -16.85 -9.27 -9.20
N MET A 16 -16.94 -7.94 -9.21
CA MET A 16 -15.81 -7.07 -8.87
C MET A 16 -15.36 -7.31 -7.43
N PHE A 17 -16.30 -7.35 -6.48
CA PHE A 17 -16.02 -7.62 -5.08
C PHE A 17 -15.38 -9.01 -4.87
N LEU A 18 -15.88 -10.05 -5.52
CA LEU A 18 -15.30 -11.39 -5.44
C LEU A 18 -13.87 -11.46 -6.00
N LYS A 19 -13.58 -10.70 -7.07
CA LYS A 19 -12.21 -10.60 -7.60
C LYS A 19 -11.27 -9.89 -6.63
N VAL A 20 -11.73 -8.81 -6.00
CA VAL A 20 -10.96 -8.07 -4.98
C VAL A 20 -10.70 -8.97 -3.78
N LEU A 21 -11.73 -9.65 -3.27
CA LEU A 21 -11.64 -10.63 -2.19
C LEU A 21 -10.61 -11.74 -2.50
N ALA A 22 -10.70 -12.34 -3.68
CA ALA A 22 -9.78 -13.40 -4.09
C ALA A 22 -8.32 -12.90 -4.12
N LYS A 23 -8.11 -11.69 -4.65
CA LYS A 23 -6.77 -11.08 -4.70
C LYS A 23 -6.24 -10.70 -3.32
N ALA A 24 -7.10 -10.19 -2.43
CA ALA A 24 -6.74 -9.89 -1.04
C ALA A 24 -6.35 -11.16 -0.27
N LYS A 25 -7.11 -12.25 -0.45
CA LYS A 25 -6.80 -13.55 0.19
C LYS A 25 -5.49 -14.19 -0.28
N ASN A 26 -5.02 -13.86 -1.47
CA ASN A 26 -3.74 -14.35 -1.98
C ASN A 26 -2.53 -13.61 -1.38
N LYS A 27 -2.74 -12.46 -0.73
CA LYS A 27 -1.67 -11.69 -0.10
C LYS A 27 -1.38 -12.26 1.28
N THR A 28 -0.21 -12.86 1.44
CA THR A 28 0.19 -13.55 2.66
C THR A 28 1.28 -12.81 3.42
N LYS A 29 2.09 -12.02 2.71
CA LYS A 29 3.18 -11.25 3.30
C LYS A 29 2.71 -9.88 3.75
N LEU A 30 3.30 -9.39 4.84
CA LEU A 30 2.87 -8.14 5.46
C LEU A 30 3.13 -6.93 4.57
N ALA A 31 4.39 -6.56 4.37
CA ALA A 31 4.74 -5.34 3.65
C ALA A 31 6.03 -5.48 2.83
N PHE A 32 6.13 -4.70 1.75
CA PHE A 32 7.39 -4.54 1.04
C PHE A 32 7.67 -3.10 0.62
N GLN A 33 8.92 -2.84 0.23
CA GLN A 33 9.35 -1.58 -0.36
C GLN A 33 10.34 -1.80 -1.51
N ALA A 34 10.16 -1.07 -2.60
CA ALA A 34 11.10 -1.04 -3.72
C ALA A 34 11.77 0.35 -3.82
N VAL A 35 13.10 0.41 -3.72
CA VAL A 35 13.85 1.67 -3.73
C VAL A 35 15.11 1.58 -4.58
N THR A 36 15.28 2.53 -5.50
CA THR A 36 16.49 2.68 -6.33
C THR A 36 17.25 3.99 -6.08
N ASN A 37 16.58 5.04 -5.60
CA ASN A 37 17.21 6.31 -5.22
C ASN A 37 17.47 6.32 -3.71
N CYS A 38 18.72 6.26 -3.26
CA CYS A 38 19.09 6.16 -1.84
C CYS A 38 19.41 7.53 -1.23
N GLY A 39 19.39 7.64 0.10
CA GLY A 39 19.70 8.90 0.79
C GLY A 39 18.61 9.95 0.65
N ALA A 40 17.34 9.53 0.58
CA ALA A 40 16.22 10.44 0.43
C ALA A 40 16.13 11.43 1.60
N THR A 41 16.03 12.71 1.27
CA THR A 41 15.87 13.84 2.20
C THR A 41 14.57 13.79 3.00
N SER A 42 13.56 13.04 2.54
CA SER A 42 12.33 12.75 3.30
C SER A 42 12.55 11.94 4.59
N GLY A 43 13.74 11.35 4.80
CA GLY A 43 13.98 10.44 5.93
C GLY A 43 13.44 9.03 5.70
N ARG A 44 13.03 8.69 4.47
CA ARG A 44 12.53 7.36 4.08
C ARG A 44 13.42 6.24 4.58
N ASP A 45 14.71 6.32 4.33
CA ASP A 45 15.64 5.24 4.62
C ASP A 45 15.72 4.94 6.13
N HIS A 46 15.62 6.00 6.95
CA HIS A 46 15.58 5.89 8.41
C HIS A 46 14.30 5.21 8.90
N ILE A 47 13.16 5.63 8.38
CA ILE A 47 11.85 5.05 8.71
C ILE A 47 11.77 3.59 8.28
N THR A 48 12.19 3.26 7.05
CA THR A 48 12.25 1.87 6.56
C THR A 48 13.13 1.01 7.45
N LYS A 49 14.31 1.51 7.85
CA LYS A 49 15.23 0.78 8.76
C LYS A 49 14.60 0.52 10.13
N LYS A 50 13.81 1.47 10.66
CA LYS A 50 13.07 1.28 11.92
C LYS A 50 11.97 0.22 11.75
N LEU A 51 11.15 0.36 10.71
CA LEU A 51 10.05 -0.56 10.42
C LEU A 51 10.54 -2.01 10.24
N LYS A 52 11.63 -2.21 9.50
CA LYS A 52 12.23 -3.53 9.27
C LYS A 52 12.66 -4.26 10.56
N LYS A 53 12.86 -3.55 11.67
CA LYS A 53 13.17 -4.15 12.98
C LYS A 53 11.91 -4.57 13.75
N LEU A 54 10.75 -4.02 13.42
CA LEU A 54 9.50 -4.16 14.17
C LEU A 54 8.49 -5.09 13.48
N MET A 55 8.62 -5.26 12.16
CA MET A 55 7.72 -6.06 11.34
C MET A 55 8.44 -6.71 10.17
N GLU A 56 7.80 -7.73 9.59
CA GLU A 56 8.23 -8.30 8.32
C GLU A 56 8.09 -7.23 7.22
N LEU A 57 9.24 -6.84 6.66
CA LEU A 57 9.32 -5.84 5.62
C LEU A 57 10.37 -6.27 4.60
N ASP A 58 9.88 -6.76 3.47
CA ASP A 58 10.71 -7.09 2.31
C ASP A 58 11.20 -5.80 1.64
N THR A 59 12.47 -5.78 1.23
CA THR A 59 13.09 -4.58 0.64
C THR A 59 13.86 -4.98 -0.61
N VAL A 60 13.54 -4.37 -1.74
CA VAL A 60 14.11 -4.70 -3.06
C VAL A 60 14.56 -3.44 -3.80
N GLY A 61 15.48 -3.58 -4.76
CA GLY A 61 16.03 -2.47 -5.53
C GLY A 61 17.44 -2.07 -5.09
N LEU A 62 18.04 -1.14 -5.84
CA LEU A 62 19.48 -0.84 -5.77
C LEU A 62 19.95 -0.45 -4.37
N CYS A 63 19.10 0.18 -3.56
CA CYS A 63 19.45 0.57 -2.19
C CYS A 63 19.56 -0.62 -1.21
N TYR A 64 19.15 -1.82 -1.63
CA TYR A 64 19.19 -3.05 -0.84
C TYR A 64 20.05 -4.14 -1.51
N GLY A 65 20.91 -3.77 -2.45
CA GLY A 65 21.94 -4.67 -3.00
C GLY A 65 21.52 -5.51 -4.20
N GLY A 66 20.41 -5.21 -4.87
CA GLY A 66 20.00 -5.96 -6.06
C GLY A 66 19.01 -5.21 -6.96
N LEU A 67 19.03 -5.52 -8.25
CA LEU A 67 18.01 -5.06 -9.19
C LEU A 67 16.69 -5.80 -8.92
N CYS A 68 15.57 -5.08 -9.03
CA CYS A 68 14.24 -5.68 -9.07
C CYS A 68 13.66 -5.44 -10.46
N SER A 69 13.55 -6.50 -11.24
CA SER A 69 12.89 -6.47 -12.56
C SER A 69 11.40 -6.15 -12.41
N SER A 70 10.73 -5.88 -13.53
CA SER A 70 9.27 -5.71 -13.55
C SER A 70 8.53 -6.92 -12.99
N GLU A 71 9.05 -8.13 -13.22
CA GLU A 71 8.49 -9.37 -12.67
C GLU A 71 8.67 -9.44 -11.15
N CYS A 72 9.87 -9.14 -10.65
CA CYS A 72 10.12 -9.02 -9.21
C CYS A 72 9.15 -8.02 -8.55
N TYR A 73 8.96 -6.84 -9.16
CA TYR A 73 8.06 -5.83 -8.61
C TYR A 73 6.60 -6.29 -8.62
N THR A 74 6.16 -6.91 -9.72
CA THR A 74 4.80 -7.45 -9.85
C THR A 74 4.53 -8.56 -8.83
N GLN A 75 5.46 -9.51 -8.68
CA GLN A 75 5.34 -10.59 -7.69
C GLN A 75 5.26 -10.04 -6.27
N ASN A 76 6.08 -9.02 -5.93
CA ASN A 76 5.99 -8.40 -4.62
C ASN A 76 4.65 -7.69 -4.43
N MET A 77 4.18 -6.93 -5.43
CA MET A 77 2.87 -6.30 -5.40
C MET A 77 1.75 -7.32 -5.21
N GLU A 78 1.81 -8.50 -5.83
CA GLU A 78 0.77 -9.51 -5.72
C GLU A 78 0.75 -10.23 -4.38
N ASN A 79 1.91 -10.46 -3.76
CA ASN A 79 2.04 -11.27 -2.55
C ASN A 79 1.93 -10.49 -1.23
N HIS A 80 2.10 -9.17 -1.26
CA HIS A 80 2.08 -8.32 -0.07
C HIS A 80 0.78 -7.55 0.11
N MET A 81 0.39 -7.36 1.36
CA MET A 81 -0.76 -6.56 1.76
C MET A 81 -0.47 -5.06 1.67
N PHE A 82 0.72 -4.66 2.12
CA PHE A 82 1.12 -3.25 2.16
C PHE A 82 2.33 -2.95 1.28
N TYR A 83 2.32 -1.78 0.64
CA TYR A 83 3.47 -1.24 -0.05
C TYR A 83 3.88 0.08 0.60
N LEU A 84 5.14 0.17 1.04
CA LEU A 84 5.69 1.42 1.58
C LEU A 84 5.94 2.43 0.44
N ALA A 85 4.90 3.15 0.03
CA ALA A 85 4.91 4.20 -0.98
C ALA A 85 5.52 5.51 -0.43
N LEU A 86 6.67 5.41 0.24
CA LEU A 86 7.38 6.52 0.85
C LEU A 86 8.21 7.28 -0.20
N GLU A 87 7.82 8.52 -0.45
CA GLU A 87 8.44 9.37 -1.47
C GLU A 87 9.84 9.88 -1.09
N ASN A 88 10.60 10.32 -2.10
CA ASN A 88 11.93 10.87 -1.89
C ASN A 88 11.91 12.22 -1.13
N ASN A 89 10.81 12.97 -1.27
CA ASN A 89 10.55 14.26 -0.64
C ASN A 89 9.12 14.25 -0.09
N ILE A 90 8.85 15.03 0.96
CA ILE A 90 7.51 15.20 1.53
C ILE A 90 7.02 16.59 1.12
N CYS A 91 6.18 16.65 0.09
CA CYS A 91 5.63 17.88 -0.44
C CYS A 91 4.14 17.69 -0.71
N HIS A 92 3.36 18.76 -0.53
CA HIS A 92 1.94 18.77 -0.88
C HIS A 92 1.76 18.40 -2.37
N ASN A 93 0.80 17.53 -2.67
CA ASN A 93 0.50 16.99 -4.01
C ASN A 93 1.64 16.24 -4.71
N TYR A 94 2.73 15.91 -4.02
CA TYR A 94 3.81 15.09 -4.58
C TYR A 94 3.52 13.60 -4.37
N VAL A 95 2.69 13.04 -5.26
CA VAL A 95 2.27 11.63 -5.25
C VAL A 95 2.66 10.97 -6.58
N THR A 96 3.54 9.97 -6.55
CA THR A 96 4.12 9.38 -7.77
C THR A 96 3.57 7.98 -8.08
N GLU A 97 4.20 7.28 -9.04
CA GLU A 97 3.86 5.91 -9.44
C GLU A 97 3.82 4.94 -8.27
N LYS A 98 4.57 5.19 -7.19
CA LYS A 98 4.60 4.31 -6.01
C LYS A 98 3.22 4.11 -5.41
N PHE A 99 2.47 5.20 -5.24
CA PHE A 99 1.12 5.20 -4.71
C PHE A 99 0.13 4.60 -5.71
N TRP A 100 0.16 5.06 -6.96
CA TRP A 100 -0.82 4.64 -7.95
C TRP A 100 -0.66 3.17 -8.37
N ASN A 101 0.58 2.66 -8.44
CA ASN A 101 0.85 1.27 -8.80
C ASN A 101 0.38 0.29 -7.71
N SER A 102 0.46 0.67 -6.43
CA SER A 102 -0.02 -0.18 -5.34
C SER A 102 -1.55 -0.32 -5.40
N LEU A 103 -2.28 0.78 -5.61
CA LEU A 103 -3.74 0.74 -5.77
C LEU A 103 -4.17 -0.12 -6.96
N ARG A 104 -3.50 0.01 -8.12
CA ARG A 104 -3.78 -0.86 -9.29
C ARG A 104 -3.52 -2.34 -8.99
N SER A 105 -2.63 -2.62 -8.05
CA SER A 105 -2.29 -3.97 -7.62
C SER A 105 -3.14 -4.48 -6.45
N LEU A 106 -4.13 -3.70 -5.99
CA LEU A 106 -4.92 -3.94 -4.78
C LEU A 106 -4.06 -4.11 -3.51
N THR A 107 -2.92 -3.42 -3.48
CA THR A 107 -1.98 -3.38 -2.36
C THR A 107 -2.11 -2.03 -1.69
N VAL A 108 -2.37 -2.01 -0.38
CA VAL A 108 -2.64 -0.78 0.35
C VAL A 108 -1.34 0.04 0.49
N PRO A 109 -1.28 1.27 -0.06
CA PRO A 109 -0.12 2.13 0.12
C PRO A 109 -0.01 2.63 1.56
N VAL A 110 1.21 2.60 2.08
CA VAL A 110 1.61 3.25 3.32
C VAL A 110 2.47 4.45 2.97
N VAL A 111 2.02 5.66 3.34
CA VAL A 111 2.59 6.95 2.93
C VAL A 111 3.09 7.76 4.13
N PHE A 112 3.89 8.80 3.91
CA PHE A 112 4.39 9.62 5.00
C PHE A 112 3.32 10.42 5.73
N SER A 113 2.54 11.20 4.98
CA SER A 113 1.64 12.16 5.56
C SER A 113 0.32 12.21 4.82
N ARG A 114 -0.77 12.26 5.59
CA ARG A 114 -2.12 12.41 5.05
C ARG A 114 -2.32 13.75 4.33
N SER A 115 -1.70 14.82 4.85
CA SER A 115 -1.82 16.17 4.28
C SER A 115 -1.23 16.32 2.86
N VAL A 116 -0.38 15.39 2.43
CA VAL A 116 0.13 15.32 1.05
C VAL A 116 -1.00 15.12 0.04
N PHE A 117 -2.11 14.51 0.46
CA PHE A 117 -3.27 14.18 -0.36
C PHE A 117 -4.43 15.19 -0.22
N GLU A 118 -4.26 16.25 0.57
CA GLU A 118 -5.31 17.28 0.70
C GLU A 118 -5.63 17.93 -0.65
N GLY A 119 -6.92 18.07 -0.97
CA GLY A 119 -7.36 18.60 -2.25
C GLY A 119 -7.25 17.61 -3.42
N MET A 120 -6.77 16.38 -3.19
CA MET A 120 -6.82 15.30 -4.16
C MET A 120 -8.11 14.48 -4.00
N ASP A 121 -8.66 13.99 -5.11
CA ASP A 121 -9.84 13.09 -5.11
C ASP A 121 -9.42 11.64 -4.79
N VAL A 122 -8.81 11.45 -3.62
CA VAL A 122 -8.35 10.16 -3.10
C VAL A 122 -9.13 9.86 -1.81
N PRO A 123 -9.89 8.75 -1.76
CA PRO A 123 -10.60 8.37 -0.54
C PRO A 123 -9.65 8.21 0.64
N SER A 124 -10.04 8.70 1.82
CA SER A 124 -9.17 8.71 3.01
C SER A 124 -8.81 7.32 3.52
N ASN A 125 -9.65 6.32 3.24
CA ASN A 125 -9.42 4.90 3.56
C ASN A 125 -8.62 4.15 2.48
N ALA A 126 -8.30 4.77 1.33
CA ALA A 126 -7.53 4.11 0.28
C ALA A 126 -6.05 3.91 0.65
N PHE A 127 -5.58 4.49 1.76
CA PHE A 127 -4.19 4.47 2.18
C PHE A 127 -4.03 4.66 3.68
N ILE A 128 -2.86 4.27 4.18
CA ILE A 128 -2.48 4.42 5.58
C ILE A 128 -1.35 5.46 5.65
N ALA A 129 -1.50 6.52 6.45
CA ALA A 129 -0.44 7.51 6.62
C ALA A 129 0.31 7.28 7.94
N LEU A 130 1.63 7.45 7.90
CA LEU A 130 2.49 7.30 9.08
C LEU A 130 2.15 8.31 10.18
N ASP A 131 1.73 9.52 9.81
CA ASP A 131 1.39 10.60 10.74
C ASP A 131 -0.01 10.47 11.36
N ASP A 132 -0.80 9.47 10.97
CA ASP A 132 -2.05 9.13 11.67
C ASP A 132 -1.78 8.46 13.04
N PHE A 133 -0.56 8.00 13.28
CA PHE A 133 -0.18 7.22 14.46
C PHE A 133 0.75 8.01 15.36
N LYS A 134 0.63 7.85 16.68
CA LYS A 134 1.51 8.53 17.65
C LYS A 134 2.92 7.95 17.65
N SER A 135 3.08 6.73 17.15
CA SER A 135 4.38 6.07 17.03
C SER A 135 4.42 5.04 15.91
N VAL A 136 5.64 4.70 15.48
CA VAL A 136 5.87 3.60 14.51
C VAL A 136 5.37 2.25 15.06
N ASN A 137 5.38 2.04 16.38
CA ASN A 137 4.86 0.81 16.99
C ASN A 137 3.34 0.71 16.84
N GLU A 138 2.61 1.83 16.96
CA GLU A 138 1.16 1.86 16.73
C GLU A 138 0.83 1.56 15.27
N LEU A 139 1.58 2.14 14.32
CA LEU A 139 1.45 1.79 12.90
C LEU A 139 1.67 0.29 12.69
N VAL A 140 2.76 -0.27 13.20
CA VAL A 140 3.07 -1.70 13.05
C VAL A 140 1.98 -2.59 13.66
N ALA A 141 1.45 -2.22 14.83
CA ALA A 141 0.36 -2.94 15.46
C ALA A 141 -0.91 -2.90 14.60
N HIS A 142 -1.22 -1.74 14.00
CA HIS A 142 -2.33 -1.59 13.08
C HIS A 142 -2.18 -2.45 11.82
N LEU A 143 -1.01 -2.43 11.16
CA LEU A 143 -0.76 -3.26 9.97
C LEU A 143 -0.88 -4.77 10.28
N LYS A 144 -0.37 -5.22 11.43
CA LYS A 144 -0.51 -6.61 11.88
C LYS A 144 -1.96 -6.98 12.24
N ALA A 145 -2.73 -6.04 12.78
CA ALA A 145 -4.15 -6.27 13.06
C ALA A 145 -4.92 -6.49 11.75
N LEU A 146 -4.66 -5.67 10.73
CA LEU A 146 -5.25 -5.83 9.39
C LEU A 146 -4.82 -7.12 8.69
N GLN A 147 -3.56 -7.55 8.86
CA GLN A 147 -3.09 -8.82 8.30
C GLN A 147 -3.90 -10.03 8.78
N ASN A 148 -4.41 -9.98 10.01
CA ASN A 148 -5.19 -11.05 10.62
C ASN A 148 -6.70 -10.90 10.42
N ASP A 149 -7.15 -9.85 9.74
CA ASP A 149 -8.55 -9.49 9.57
C ASP A 149 -8.82 -9.04 8.13
N THR A 150 -9.09 -10.01 7.26
CA THR A 150 -9.34 -9.78 5.83
C THR A 150 -10.54 -8.86 5.59
N GLU A 151 -11.54 -8.85 6.47
CA GLU A 151 -12.70 -7.97 6.33
C GLU A 151 -12.26 -6.52 6.55
N LYS A 152 -11.57 -6.23 7.67
CA LYS A 152 -11.03 -4.89 7.91
C LYS A 152 -9.99 -4.44 6.88
N TYR A 153 -9.22 -5.35 6.31
CA TYR A 153 -8.28 -5.02 5.23
C TYR A 153 -9.00 -4.54 3.95
N LEU A 154 -10.26 -4.92 3.77
CA LEU A 154 -11.06 -4.60 2.58
C LEU A 154 -12.00 -3.41 2.76
N GLU A 155 -12.14 -2.89 3.98
CA GLU A 155 -12.89 -1.67 4.33
C GLU A 155 -12.12 -0.39 3.95
#